data_AF-A0A2Z4WFA4-F1
#
_entry.id   AF-A0A2Z4WFA4-F1
#
_cell.length_a   1.000
_cell.length_b   1.000
_cell.length_c   1.000
_cell.angle_alpha   90.00
_cell.angle_beta   90.00
_cell.angle_gamma   90.00
#
_symmetry.space_group_name_H-M   'P 1'
#
loop_
_entity.id
_entity.type
_entity.pdbx_description
1 polymer ?
#
loop_
_entity_poly.entity_id
_entity_poly.type
_entity_poly.pdbx_seq_one_letter_code
_entity_poly.pdbx_strand_id
1 'polypeptide(L)'
;MGLFGNKEDKEQKKLEKLNAKMEQLGLEGLSLEEKEQARLILYNLAGTSLVSLGSKAEDSAKINLAQAQVEQNWLILRKLDSIEKELKKLNSK
;
A
#
# COMPACT_ATOMS: atom_id res chain seq x y z
N MET A 1 -23.52 -29.06 -1.07
CA MET A 1 -23.44 -27.79 -0.34
C MET A 1 -22.34 -26.95 -1.00
N GLY A 2 -22.70 -25.77 -1.48
CA GLY A 2 -22.06 -25.06 -2.59
C GLY A 2 -20.58 -24.72 -2.42
N LEU A 3 -19.79 -25.10 -3.42
CA LEU A 3 -18.34 -24.90 -3.54
C LEU A 3 -17.91 -23.47 -3.91
N PHE A 4 -18.83 -22.51 -3.84
CA PHE A 4 -18.54 -21.11 -4.12
C PHE A 4 -19.20 -20.27 -3.04
N GLY A 5 -18.39 -19.86 -2.05
CA GLY A 5 -18.82 -18.81 -1.11
C GLY A 5 -19.38 -17.61 -1.88
N ASN A 6 -20.44 -17.02 -1.34
CA ASN A 6 -21.18 -15.93 -1.95
C ASN A 6 -20.22 -14.83 -2.44
N LYS A 7 -20.53 -14.22 -3.60
CA LYS A 7 -19.71 -13.13 -4.15
C LYS A 7 -19.49 -12.01 -3.13
N GLU A 8 -20.51 -11.72 -2.33
CA GLU A 8 -20.47 -10.74 -1.24
C GLU A 8 -19.41 -11.10 -0.17
N ASP A 9 -19.35 -12.35 0.28
CA ASP A 9 -18.33 -12.81 1.25
C ASP A 9 -16.90 -12.66 0.71
N LYS A 10 -16.72 -12.84 -0.61
CA LYS A 10 -15.41 -12.69 -1.25
C LYS A 10 -14.99 -11.23 -1.35
N GLU A 11 -15.92 -10.31 -1.61
CA GLU A 11 -15.63 -8.88 -1.66
C GLU A 11 -15.35 -8.32 -0.28
N GLN A 12 -16.14 -8.69 0.73
CA GLN A 12 -15.88 -8.31 2.12
C GLN A 12 -14.49 -8.76 2.58
N LYS A 13 -14.12 -10.02 2.35
CA LYS A 13 -12.77 -10.52 2.69
C LYS A 13 -11.64 -9.80 1.97
N LYS A 14 -11.86 -9.35 0.72
CA LYS A 14 -10.86 -8.55 -0.01
C LYS A 14 -10.70 -7.17 0.62
N LEU A 15 -11.82 -6.56 1.01
CA LEU A 15 -11.86 -5.24 1.62
C LEU A 15 -11.25 -5.24 3.02
N GLU A 16 -11.51 -6.27 3.82
CA GLU A 16 -10.85 -6.50 5.12
C GLU A 16 -9.33 -6.66 4.97
N LYS A 17 -8.89 -7.49 4.03
CA LYS A 17 -7.45 -7.66 3.74
C LYS A 17 -6.80 -6.36 3.28
N LEU A 18 -7.50 -5.58 2.47
CA LEU A 18 -7.05 -4.26 2.03
C LEU A 18 -6.88 -3.33 3.23
N ASN A 19 -7.92 -3.18 4.05
CA ASN A 19 -7.89 -2.34 5.23
C ASN A 19 -6.78 -2.74 6.21
N ALA A 20 -6.64 -4.03 6.52
CA ALA A 20 -5.58 -4.53 7.39
C ALA A 20 -4.17 -4.22 6.84
N LYS A 21 -3.97 -4.33 5.52
CA LYS A 21 -2.70 -4.00 4.89
C LYS A 21 -2.42 -2.49 4.90
N MET A 22 -3.46 -1.67 4.74
CA MET A 22 -3.34 -0.21 4.82
C MET A 22 -3.03 0.25 6.25
N GLU A 23 -3.65 -0.36 7.26
CA GLU A 23 -3.36 -0.13 8.68
C GLU A 23 -1.89 -0.47 9.03
N GLN A 24 -1.37 -1.61 8.56
CA GLN A 24 0.05 -1.95 8.74
C GLN A 24 1.00 -0.90 8.14
N LEU A 25 0.57 -0.24 7.07
CA LEU A 25 1.30 0.82 6.41
C LEU A 25 1.02 2.21 6.99
N GLY A 26 0.17 2.34 8.02
CA GLY A 26 -0.22 3.63 8.61
C GLY A 26 -1.04 4.50 7.67
N LEU A 27 -1.85 3.88 6.81
CA LEU A 27 -2.69 4.49 5.79
C LEU A 27 -4.17 4.31 6.09
N GLU A 28 -4.55 4.06 7.34
CA GLU A 28 -5.95 3.80 7.69
C GLU A 28 -6.90 4.96 7.35
N GLY A 29 -6.37 6.20 7.34
CA GLY A 29 -7.10 7.44 7.03
C GLY A 29 -7.38 7.66 5.55
N LEU A 30 -6.81 6.85 4.66
CA LEU A 30 -7.08 6.93 3.22
C LEU A 30 -8.53 6.51 2.90
N SER A 31 -9.14 7.20 1.94
CA SER A 31 -10.40 6.79 1.31
C SER A 31 -10.26 5.44 0.61
N LEU A 32 -11.39 4.81 0.26
CA LEU A 32 -11.38 3.51 -0.41
C LEU A 32 -10.62 3.55 -1.75
N GLU A 33 -10.82 4.61 -2.55
CA GLU A 33 -10.13 4.80 -3.84
C GLU A 33 -8.61 4.94 -3.66
N GLU A 34 -8.17 5.70 -2.66
CA GLU A 34 -6.75 5.88 -2.34
C GLU A 34 -6.11 4.56 -1.84
N LYS A 35 -6.85 3.77 -1.05
CA LYS A 35 -6.41 2.43 -0.63
C LYS A 35 -6.27 1.48 -1.83
N GLU A 36 -7.17 1.55 -2.80
CA GLU A 36 -7.06 0.76 -4.03
C GLU A 36 -5.86 1.18 -4.89
N GLN A 37 -5.60 2.49 -5.03
CA GLN A 37 -4.39 2.98 -5.69
C GLN A 37 -3.12 2.52 -4.97
N ALA A 38 -3.08 2.62 -3.63
CA ALA A 38 -1.98 2.15 -2.80
C ALA A 38 -1.71 0.65 -3.03
N ARG A 39 -2.76 -0.17 -3.09
CA ARG A 39 -2.68 -1.59 -3.40
C ARG A 39 -2.13 -1.85 -4.79
N LEU A 40 -2.53 -1.06 -5.78
CA LEU A 40 -2.07 -1.19 -7.17
C LEU A 40 -0.56 -0.87 -7.29
N ILE A 41 -0.11 0.18 -6.60
CA ILE A 41 1.31 0.54 -6.49
C ILE A 41 2.11 -0.60 -5.87
N LEU A 42 1.65 -1.16 -4.74
CA LEU A 42 2.31 -2.30 -4.08
C LEU A 42 2.36 -3.55 -4.97
N TYR A 43 1.31 -3.82 -5.74
CA TYR A 43 1.28 -4.94 -6.67
C TYR A 43 2.30 -4.76 -7.80
N ASN A 44 2.37 -3.55 -8.37
CA ASN A 44 3.34 -3.22 -9.41
C ASN A 44 4.78 -3.33 -8.88
N LEU A 45 5.05 -2.90 -7.64
CA LEU A 45 6.36 -3.04 -7.00
C LEU A 45 6.74 -4.48 -6.69
N ALA A 46 5.80 -5.32 -6.25
CA ALA A 46 6.07 -6.73 -6.04
C ALA A 46 6.49 -7.42 -7.36
N GLY A 47 5.92 -6.99 -8.48
CA GLY A 47 6.31 -7.45 -9.82
C GLY A 47 7.72 -7.02 -10.24
N THR A 48 8.18 -5.83 -9.82
CA THR A 48 9.52 -5.34 -10.19
C THR A 48 10.65 -6.14 -9.51
N SER A 49 10.43 -6.70 -8.33
CA SER A 49 11.40 -7.63 -7.69
C SER A 49 11.60 -8.92 -8.47
N LEU A 50 10.58 -9.39 -9.22
CA LEU A 50 10.71 -10.57 -10.08
C LEU A 50 11.49 -10.24 -11.37
N VAL A 51 11.32 -9.03 -11.89
CA VAL A 51 12.00 -8.53 -13.09
C VAL A 51 13.49 -8.30 -12.81
N SER A 52 13.85 -7.83 -11.61
CA SER A 52 15.24 -7.58 -11.24
C SER A 52 16.10 -8.84 -11.13
N LEU A 53 15.49 -10.01 -10.93
CA LEU A 53 16.15 -11.32 -10.81
C LEU A 53 16.65 -11.88 -12.16
N GLY A 54 16.17 -11.36 -13.29
CA GLY A 54 16.56 -11.79 -14.64
C GLY A 54 17.23 -10.69 -15.49
N SER A 55 17.37 -9.47 -14.96
CA SER A 55 17.91 -8.31 -15.68
C SER A 55 19.42 -8.15 -15.49
N LYS A 56 20.07 -7.37 -16.37
CA LYS A 56 21.48 -6.99 -16.21
C LYS A 56 21.68 -6.24 -14.90
N ALA A 57 22.88 -6.33 -14.31
CA ALA A 57 23.18 -5.73 -13.01
C ALA A 57 22.85 -4.22 -12.92
N GLU A 58 23.09 -3.46 -14.01
CA GLU A 58 22.69 -2.04 -14.11
C GLU A 58 21.18 -1.83 -14.05
N ASP A 59 20.41 -2.68 -14.74
CA ASP A 59 18.94 -2.58 -14.75
C ASP A 59 18.36 -3.02 -13.41
N SER A 60 18.93 -4.06 -12.78
CA SER A 60 18.58 -4.46 -11.41
C SER A 60 18.84 -3.33 -10.40
N ALA A 61 19.96 -2.60 -10.54
CA ALA A 61 20.27 -1.46 -9.67
C ALA A 61 19.25 -0.32 -9.82
N LYS A 62 18.84 0.00 -11.06
CA LYS A 62 17.80 1.02 -11.32
C LYS A 62 16.45 0.60 -10.75
N ILE A 63 16.08 -0.67 -10.90
CA ILE A 63 14.85 -1.22 -10.33
C ILE A 63 14.85 -1.10 -8.80
N ASN A 64 15.96 -1.50 -8.14
CA ASN A 64 16.09 -1.40 -6.70
C ASN A 64 16.02 0.05 -6.20
N LEU A 65 16.62 1.00 -6.94
CA LEU A 65 16.57 2.42 -6.59
C LEU A 65 15.15 2.97 -6.70
N ALA A 66 14.41 2.59 -7.75
CA ALA A 66 13.00 2.93 -7.88
C ALA A 66 12.14 2.33 -6.75
N GLN A 67 12.42 1.08 -6.34
CA GLN A 67 11.75 0.48 -5.18
C GLN A 67 12.02 1.25 -3.89
N ALA A 68 13.29 1.56 -3.61
CA ALA A 68 13.68 2.34 -2.43
C ALA A 68 13.01 3.73 -2.40
N GLN A 69 12.85 4.37 -3.57
CA GLN A 69 12.16 5.65 -3.67
C GLN A 69 10.66 5.54 -3.37
N VAL A 70 9.99 4.46 -3.77
CA VAL A 70 8.59 4.26 -3.39
C VAL A 70 8.46 3.94 -1.90
N GLU A 71 9.36 3.16 -1.31
CA GLU A 71 9.40 2.95 0.14
C GLU A 71 9.61 4.25 0.90
N GLN A 72 10.50 5.13 0.43
CA GLN A 72 10.67 6.47 0.97
C GLN A 72 9.38 7.30 0.88
N ASN A 73 8.67 7.26 -0.24
CA ASN A 73 7.39 7.95 -0.40
C ASN A 73 6.34 7.46 0.60
N TRP A 74 6.30 6.15 0.87
CA TRP A 74 5.42 5.59 1.92
C TRP A 74 5.76 6.12 3.31
N LEU A 75 7.05 6.21 3.66
CA LEU A 75 7.51 6.82 4.91
C LEU A 75 7.08 8.28 5.04
N ILE A 76 7.16 9.05 3.96
CA ILE A 76 6.71 10.46 3.92
C ILE A 76 5.20 10.54 4.18
N LEU A 77 4.39 9.73 3.49
CA LEU A 77 2.95 9.69 3.70
C LEU A 77 2.56 9.38 5.16
N ARG A 78 3.23 8.41 5.79
CA ARG A 78 3.01 8.10 7.22
C ARG A 78 3.35 9.27 8.14
N LYS A 79 4.42 10.03 7.83
CA LYS A 79 4.79 11.20 8.61
C LYS A 79 3.77 12.33 8.44
N LEU A 80 3.26 12.53 7.23
CA LEU A 80 2.20 13.51 6.96
C LEU A 80 0.90 13.16 7.70
N ASP A 81 0.46 11.90 7.68
CA ASP A 81 -0.71 11.45 8.44
C ASP A 81 -0.53 11.67 9.95
N SER A 82 0.65 11.34 10.49
CA SER A 82 0.97 11.60 11.90
C SER A 82 0.92 13.09 12.23
N ILE A 83 1.41 13.96 11.35
CA ILE A 83 1.36 15.42 11.52
C ILE A 83 -0.09 15.91 11.49
N GLU A 84 -0.89 15.42 10.54
CA GLU A 84 -2.31 15.78 10.43
C GLU A 84 -3.09 15.42 11.70
N LYS A 85 -2.86 14.21 12.24
CA LYS A 85 -3.46 13.76 13.51
C LYS A 85 -3.07 14.65 14.69
N GLU A 86 -1.81 15.05 14.80
CA GLU A 86 -1.35 15.98 15.85
C GLU A 86 -1.95 17.39 15.67
N LEU A 87 -2.03 17.90 14.44
CA LEU A 87 -2.68 19.18 14.14
C LEU A 87 -4.17 19.18 14.51
N LYS A 88 -4.89 18.10 14.21
CA LYS A 88 -6.30 17.94 14.61
C LYS A 88 -6.45 17.96 16.13
N LYS A 89 -5.58 17.28 16.88
CA LYS A 89 -5.59 17.31 18.36
C LYS A 89 -5.38 18.72 18.90
N LEU A 90 -4.45 19.48 18.31
CA LEU A 90 -4.17 20.87 18.71
C LEU A 90 -5.36 21.80 18.45
N ASN A 91 -6.00 21.69 17.28
CA ASN A 91 -7.16 22.52 16.91
C ASN A 91 -8.48 22.11 17.58
N SER A 92 -8.52 20.94 18.23
CA SER A 92 -9.68 20.46 18.99
C SER A 92 -9.69 20.91 20.46
N LYS A 93 -8.70 21.71 20.88
CA LYS A 93 -8.65 22.42 22.17
C LYS A 93 -9.04 23.87 21.98
#